data_AF-A0AA39CTR2-F1
#
_entry.id   AF-A0AA39CTR2-F1
#
_cell.length_a   1.000
_cell.length_b   1.000
_cell.length_c   1.000
_cell.angle_alpha   90.00
_cell.angle_beta   90.00
_cell.angle_gamma   90.00
#
_symmetry.space_group_name_H-M   'P 1'
#
loop_
_entity.id
_entity.type
_entity.pdbx_description
1 polymer ?
#
loop_
_entity_poly.entity_id
_entity_poly.type
_entity_poly.pdbx_seq_one_letter_code
_entity_poly.pdbx_strand_id
1 'polypeptide(L)'
;MSDDHPRYAADAAAEERTDELARLLTRRPSSRNELKGLAFLASESKSVPILQVLLDNGWDINTPEAYCDPPSLARAIESGADEDIVRWFLNHDADPSVFATRYKVTPLSRAVQYAALKIVELLLDRGGFGCLGM
;
A
#
# COMPACT_ATOMS: atom_id res chain seq x y z
N MET A 1 -2.68 20.34 27.02
CA MET A 1 -3.55 19.22 26.61
C MET A 1 -2.88 18.63 25.39
N SER A 2 -2.01 17.65 25.64
CA SER A 2 -1.19 17.02 24.61
C SER A 2 -2.08 16.12 23.78
N ASP A 3 -2.01 16.38 22.51
CA ASP A 3 -3.03 16.09 21.55
C ASP A 3 -2.38 14.95 20.76
N ASP A 4 -2.78 13.72 21.08
CA ASP A 4 -2.19 12.45 20.63
C ASP A 4 -2.63 12.17 19.17
N HIS A 5 -2.30 13.12 18.30
CA HIS A 5 -2.79 13.29 16.94
C HIS A 5 -2.56 12.12 15.96
N PRO A 6 -1.39 11.44 15.92
CA PRO A 6 -1.20 10.34 14.98
C PRO A 6 -2.09 9.13 15.32
N ARG A 7 -2.48 9.00 16.60
CA ARG A 7 -3.39 7.95 17.05
C ARG A 7 -4.79 8.14 16.45
N TYR A 8 -5.25 9.38 16.35
CA TYR A 8 -6.59 9.69 15.83
C TYR A 8 -6.77 9.33 14.35
N ALA A 9 -5.76 9.58 13.52
CA ALA A 9 -5.79 9.18 12.11
C ALA A 9 -5.76 7.65 11.96
N ALA A 10 -4.96 6.96 12.80
CA ALA A 10 -4.93 5.51 12.82
C ALA A 10 -6.26 4.90 13.31
N ASP A 11 -6.88 5.50 14.33
CA ASP A 11 -8.20 5.10 14.84
C ASP A 11 -9.27 5.29 13.75
N ALA A 12 -9.29 6.45 13.07
CA ALA A 12 -10.21 6.71 11.97
C ALA A 12 -10.00 5.73 10.79
N ALA A 13 -8.75 5.38 10.48
CA ALA A 13 -8.44 4.38 9.46
C ALA A 13 -8.90 2.97 9.87
N ALA A 14 -8.68 2.57 11.12
CA ALA A 14 -9.08 1.28 11.66
C ALA A 14 -10.62 1.13 11.73
N GLU A 15 -11.35 2.21 11.96
CA GLU A 15 -12.81 2.27 11.97
C GLU A 15 -13.42 2.52 10.59
N GLU A 16 -12.60 2.53 9.52
CA GLU A 16 -12.99 2.81 8.12
C GLU A 16 -13.73 4.15 7.92
N ARG A 17 -13.43 5.16 8.76
CA ARG A 17 -14.02 6.50 8.68
C ARG A 17 -13.28 7.34 7.64
N THR A 18 -13.47 7.02 6.37
CA THR A 18 -12.79 7.68 5.23
C THR A 18 -12.97 9.21 5.21
N ASP A 19 -14.18 9.69 5.45
CA ASP A 19 -14.47 11.13 5.49
C ASP A 19 -13.70 11.85 6.60
N GLU A 20 -13.64 11.24 7.78
CA GLU A 20 -12.93 11.80 8.93
C GLU A 20 -11.42 11.73 8.72
N LEU A 21 -10.92 10.61 8.20
CA LEU A 21 -9.52 10.49 7.83
C LEU A 21 -9.12 11.55 6.81
N ALA A 22 -9.90 11.73 5.74
CA ALA A 22 -9.63 12.74 4.71
C ALA A 22 -9.60 14.16 5.31
N ARG A 23 -10.53 14.47 6.22
CA ARG A 23 -10.54 15.76 6.94
C ARG A 23 -9.29 15.96 7.80
N LEU A 24 -8.85 14.92 8.51
CA LEU A 24 -7.66 14.98 9.36
C LEU A 24 -6.39 15.21 8.53
N LEU A 25 -6.24 14.50 7.41
CA LEU A 25 -5.09 14.63 6.50
C LEU A 25 -5.09 15.96 5.73
N THR A 26 -6.26 16.55 5.44
CA THR A 26 -6.34 17.86 4.77
C THR A 26 -6.05 19.02 5.73
N ARG A 27 -6.34 18.87 7.03
CA ARG A 27 -6.21 19.96 8.02
C ARG A 27 -4.76 20.40 8.24
N ARG A 28 -3.79 19.53 7.96
CA ARG A 28 -2.36 19.81 8.08
C ARG A 28 -1.59 18.98 7.07
N PRO A 29 -0.41 19.42 6.60
CA PRO A 29 0.44 18.55 5.79
C PRO A 29 0.86 17.31 6.59
N SER A 30 0.36 16.14 6.18
CA SER A 30 0.76 14.86 6.76
C SER A 30 2.21 14.55 6.41
N SER A 31 2.92 13.97 7.38
CA SER A 31 4.31 13.57 7.12
C SER A 31 4.34 12.31 6.26
N ARG A 32 5.41 12.14 5.47
CA ARG A 32 5.62 10.91 4.69
C ARG A 32 5.56 9.64 5.56
N ASN A 33 6.07 9.70 6.79
CA ASN A 33 6.06 8.55 7.70
C ASN A 33 4.66 8.24 8.26
N GLU A 34 3.84 9.27 8.47
CA GLU A 34 2.44 9.11 8.91
C GLU A 34 1.62 8.41 7.82
N LEU A 35 1.73 8.87 6.57
CA LEU A 35 1.04 8.25 5.43
C LEU A 35 1.47 6.79 5.22
N LYS A 36 2.77 6.50 5.34
CA LYS A 36 3.29 5.12 5.28
C LYS A 36 2.68 4.22 6.36
N GLY A 37 2.71 4.66 7.62
CA GLY A 37 2.17 3.87 8.73
C GLY A 37 0.67 3.59 8.56
N LEU A 38 -0.09 4.55 8.05
CA LEU A 38 -1.52 4.34 7.74
C LEU A 38 -1.70 3.38 6.55
N ALA A 39 -0.89 3.52 5.50
CA ALA A 39 -0.94 2.64 4.34
C ALA A 39 -0.56 1.21 4.69
N PHE A 40 0.39 1.02 5.60
CA PHE A 40 0.75 -0.29 6.13
C PHE A 40 -0.45 -0.98 6.77
N LEU A 41 -1.15 -0.29 7.68
CA LEU A 41 -2.35 -0.82 8.33
C LEU A 41 -3.47 -1.10 7.33
N ALA A 42 -3.71 -0.16 6.40
CA ALA A 42 -4.74 -0.30 5.38
C ALA A 42 -4.46 -1.43 4.37
N SER A 43 -3.18 -1.70 4.08
CA SER A 43 -2.76 -2.81 3.22
C SER A 43 -2.96 -4.15 3.92
N GLU A 44 -2.67 -4.22 5.22
CA GLU A 44 -2.90 -5.41 6.04
C GLU A 44 -4.40 -5.75 6.16
N SER A 45 -5.25 -4.73 6.32
CA SER A 45 -6.71 -4.88 6.35
C SER A 45 -7.38 -4.93 4.96
N LYS A 46 -6.62 -4.68 3.88
CA LYS A 46 -7.09 -4.63 2.48
C LYS A 46 -8.16 -3.54 2.24
N SER A 47 -8.12 -2.46 3.02
CA SER A 47 -9.10 -1.37 2.95
C SER A 47 -8.77 -0.39 1.82
N VAL A 48 -9.28 -0.70 0.61
CA VAL A 48 -9.18 0.17 -0.58
C VAL A 48 -9.64 1.61 -0.33
N PRO A 49 -10.76 1.87 0.37
CA PRO A 49 -11.20 3.25 0.59
C PRO A 49 -10.20 4.09 1.38
N ILE A 50 -9.52 3.49 2.37
CA ILE A 50 -8.47 4.16 3.14
C ILE A 50 -7.23 4.39 2.28
N LEU A 51 -6.80 3.38 1.52
CA LEU A 51 -5.66 3.52 0.60
C LEU A 51 -5.89 4.63 -0.44
N GLN A 52 -7.12 4.78 -0.94
CA GLN A 52 -7.49 5.86 -1.85
C GLN A 52 -7.33 7.23 -1.20
N VAL A 53 -7.85 7.42 0.02
CA VAL A 53 -7.70 8.68 0.77
C VAL A 53 -6.22 9.01 0.98
N LEU A 54 -5.38 8.00 1.25
CA LEU A 54 -3.94 8.21 1.42
C LEU A 54 -3.26 8.63 0.11
N LEU A 55 -3.59 7.99 -1.01
CA LEU A 55 -3.08 8.39 -2.34
C LEU A 55 -3.46 9.83 -2.67
N ASP A 56 -4.71 10.20 -2.46
CA ASP A 56 -5.21 11.56 -2.71
C ASP A 56 -4.49 12.63 -1.85
N ASN A 57 -3.90 12.20 -0.72
CA ASN A 57 -3.12 13.03 0.19
C ASN A 57 -1.59 12.88 0.00
N GLY A 58 -1.15 12.35 -1.15
CA GLY A 58 0.27 12.32 -1.55
C GLY A 58 1.08 11.17 -0.95
N TRP A 59 0.42 10.08 -0.53
CA TRP A 59 1.12 8.84 -0.21
C TRP A 59 1.80 8.28 -1.47
N ASP A 60 3.10 8.00 -1.35
CA ASP A 60 3.87 7.36 -2.41
C ASP A 60 3.80 5.84 -2.24
N ILE A 61 2.98 5.21 -3.10
CA ILE A 61 2.67 3.77 -3.13
C ILE A 61 3.90 2.87 -3.29
N ASN A 62 4.98 3.41 -3.85
CA ASN A 62 6.21 2.69 -4.13
C ASN A 62 7.29 2.95 -3.09
N THR A 63 7.06 3.77 -2.07
CA THR A 63 8.08 3.94 -1.05
C THR A 63 8.20 2.67 -0.20
N PRO A 64 9.41 2.11 0.00
CA PRO A 64 9.61 1.02 0.94
C PRO A 64 9.16 1.39 2.35
N GLU A 65 8.54 0.45 3.05
CA GLU A 65 8.05 0.66 4.41
C GLU A 65 9.22 0.87 5.37
N ALA A 66 10.21 -0.02 5.29
CA ALA A 66 11.40 0.03 6.14
C ALA A 66 12.65 -0.46 5.41
N TYR A 67 13.77 -0.48 6.12
CA TYR A 67 15.07 -0.92 5.60
C TYR A 67 15.04 -2.36 5.04
N CYS A 68 14.21 -3.21 5.62
CA CYS A 68 14.03 -4.62 5.25
C CYS A 68 12.67 -4.89 4.59
N ASP A 69 11.75 -3.93 4.63
CA ASP A 69 10.35 -4.15 4.27
C ASP A 69 9.99 -3.43 2.96
N PRO A 70 9.58 -4.17 1.92
CA PRO A 70 9.15 -3.61 0.63
C PRO A 70 7.94 -2.67 0.75
N PRO A 71 7.52 -2.02 -0.35
CA PRO A 71 6.32 -1.17 -0.38
C PRO A 71 5.04 -1.92 0.03
N SER A 72 3.99 -1.16 0.38
CA SER A 72 2.80 -1.68 1.06
C SER A 72 2.03 -2.77 0.30
N LEU A 73 2.18 -2.86 -1.04
CA LEU A 73 1.68 -4.00 -1.83
C LEU A 73 2.18 -5.36 -1.29
N ALA A 74 3.44 -5.44 -0.86
CA ALA A 74 3.99 -6.65 -0.27
C ALA A 74 3.32 -7.03 1.05
N ARG A 75 2.91 -6.04 1.85
CA ARG A 75 2.18 -6.26 3.10
C ARG A 75 0.79 -6.82 2.82
N ALA A 76 0.07 -6.28 1.84
CA ALA A 76 -1.22 -6.84 1.42
C ALA A 76 -1.07 -8.32 1.03
N ILE A 77 -0.02 -8.65 0.27
CA ILE A 77 0.30 -10.02 -0.15
C ILE A 77 0.55 -10.94 1.05
N GLU A 78 1.39 -10.53 2.01
CA GLU A 78 1.68 -11.30 3.22
C GLU A 78 0.43 -11.55 4.08
N SER A 79 -0.51 -10.60 4.08
CA SER A 79 -1.79 -10.69 4.80
C SER A 79 -2.89 -11.39 3.98
N GLY A 80 -2.52 -12.09 2.91
CA GLY A 80 -3.42 -12.90 2.09
C GLY A 80 -4.27 -12.08 1.13
N ALA A 81 -3.68 -11.11 0.43
CA ALA A 81 -4.33 -10.33 -0.62
C ALA A 81 -5.09 -11.22 -1.62
N ASP A 82 -6.25 -10.73 -2.05
CA ASP A 82 -6.99 -11.25 -3.19
C ASP A 82 -6.59 -10.51 -4.49
N GLU A 83 -7.18 -10.92 -5.60
CA GLU A 83 -6.92 -10.28 -6.90
C GLU A 83 -7.37 -8.82 -6.92
N ASP A 84 -8.43 -8.45 -6.18
CA ASP A 84 -9.02 -7.12 -6.25
C ASP A 84 -8.11 -6.07 -5.63
N ILE A 85 -7.58 -6.33 -4.42
CA ILE A 85 -6.62 -5.41 -3.79
C ILE A 85 -5.33 -5.31 -4.61
N VAL A 86 -4.83 -6.44 -5.14
CA VAL A 86 -3.62 -6.44 -5.98
C VAL A 86 -3.85 -5.65 -7.26
N ARG A 87 -4.98 -5.84 -7.94
CA ARG A 87 -5.34 -5.05 -9.12
C ARG A 87 -5.49 -3.57 -8.78
N TRP A 88 -6.05 -3.23 -7.63
CA TRP A 88 -6.15 -1.84 -7.20
C TRP A 88 -4.78 -1.20 -7.06
N PHE A 89 -3.83 -1.84 -6.35
CA PHE A 89 -2.45 -1.36 -6.24
C PHE A 89 -1.81 -1.16 -7.61
N LEU A 90 -1.90 -2.17 -8.47
CA LEU A 90 -1.33 -2.11 -9.81
C LEU A 90 -1.98 -0.99 -10.64
N ASN A 91 -3.30 -0.84 -10.62
CA ASN A 91 -4.01 0.24 -11.33
C ASN A 91 -3.61 1.65 -10.87
N HIS A 92 -2.99 1.78 -9.69
CA HIS A 92 -2.48 3.03 -9.13
C HIS A 92 -0.93 3.08 -9.15
N ASP A 93 -0.32 2.51 -10.19
CA ASP A 93 1.12 2.58 -10.47
C ASP A 93 2.03 1.95 -9.40
N ALA A 94 1.52 1.00 -8.61
CA ALA A 94 2.38 0.17 -7.77
C ALA A 94 3.31 -0.69 -8.64
N ASP A 95 4.62 -0.56 -8.43
CA ASP A 95 5.66 -1.32 -9.11
C ASP A 95 6.05 -2.54 -8.26
N PRO A 96 5.73 -3.78 -8.72
CA PRO A 96 6.01 -5.00 -7.98
C PRO A 96 7.51 -5.36 -7.93
N SER A 97 8.37 -4.60 -8.62
CA SER A 97 9.82 -4.77 -8.67
C SER A 97 10.58 -3.85 -7.71
N VAL A 98 9.91 -2.86 -7.09
CA VAL A 98 10.55 -1.98 -6.11
C VAL A 98 10.91 -2.78 -4.86
N PHE A 99 12.12 -2.54 -4.34
CA PHE A 99 12.70 -3.34 -3.28
C PHE A 99 13.10 -2.56 -2.03
N ALA A 100 13.13 -3.26 -0.90
CA ALA A 100 13.76 -2.79 0.32
C ALA A 100 15.29 -2.85 0.25
N THR A 101 15.97 -1.89 0.88
CA THR A 101 17.41 -1.68 0.75
C THR A 101 18.27 -2.89 1.13
N ARG A 102 17.96 -3.58 2.25
CA ARG A 102 18.88 -4.56 2.85
C ARG A 102 18.98 -5.90 2.12
N TYR A 103 17.84 -6.39 1.63
CA TYR A 103 17.71 -7.75 1.09
C TYR A 103 17.17 -7.76 -0.34
N LYS A 104 16.93 -6.58 -0.92
CA LYS A 104 16.29 -6.42 -2.23
C LYS A 104 14.98 -7.21 -2.37
N VAL A 105 14.25 -7.34 -1.26
CA VAL A 105 12.95 -8.00 -1.23
C VAL A 105 11.95 -7.09 -1.93
N THR A 106 11.22 -7.63 -2.90
CA THR A 106 10.17 -6.96 -3.68
C THR A 106 8.79 -7.52 -3.35
N PRO A 107 7.69 -6.79 -3.64
CA PRO A 107 6.34 -7.36 -3.61
C PRO A 107 6.22 -8.65 -4.43
N LEU A 108 6.83 -8.73 -5.61
CA LEU A 108 6.86 -9.96 -6.42
C LEU A 108 7.55 -11.12 -5.70
N SER A 109 8.68 -10.88 -5.03
CA SER A 109 9.38 -11.92 -4.26
C SER A 109 8.58 -12.42 -3.05
N ARG A 110 7.73 -11.57 -2.47
CA ARG A 110 6.78 -11.97 -1.41
C ARG A 110 5.62 -12.77 -1.99
N ALA A 111 5.10 -12.40 -3.16
CA ALA A 111 4.06 -13.18 -3.83
C ALA A 111 4.52 -14.61 -4.13
N VAL A 112 5.75 -14.79 -4.62
CA VAL A 112 6.32 -16.12 -4.88
C VAL A 112 6.40 -16.97 -3.60
N GLN A 113 6.61 -16.35 -2.44
CA GLN A 113 6.75 -17.07 -1.17
C GLN A 113 5.41 -17.37 -0.49
N TYR A 114 4.44 -16.46 -0.59
CA TYR A 114 3.25 -16.48 0.27
C TYR A 114 1.91 -16.50 -0.47
N ALA A 115 1.87 -16.13 -1.75
CA ALA A 115 0.62 -15.94 -2.48
C ALA A 115 0.25 -17.14 -3.36
N ALA A 116 -1.01 -17.17 -3.79
CA ALA A 116 -1.45 -18.07 -4.84
C ALA A 116 -0.77 -17.73 -6.18
N LEU A 117 -0.58 -18.75 -7.02
CA LEU A 117 0.00 -18.59 -8.36
C LEU A 117 -0.67 -17.47 -9.17
N LYS A 118 -1.98 -17.32 -9.01
CA LYS A 118 -2.78 -16.28 -9.68
C LYS A 118 -2.33 -14.85 -9.36
N ILE A 119 -1.95 -14.58 -8.11
CA ILE A 119 -1.40 -13.28 -7.71
C ILE A 119 -0.01 -13.08 -8.32
N VAL A 120 0.81 -14.12 -8.36
CA VAL A 120 2.13 -14.08 -9.01
C VAL A 120 1.99 -13.75 -10.49
N GLU A 121 1.07 -14.41 -11.19
CA GLU A 121 0.73 -14.13 -12.59
C GLU A 121 0.30 -12.67 -12.78
N LEU A 122 -0.59 -12.13 -11.93
CA LEU A 122 -1.04 -10.74 -12.01
C LEU A 122 0.10 -9.72 -11.87
N LEU A 123 1.05 -9.97 -10.96
CA LEU A 123 2.20 -9.08 -10.78
C LEU A 123 3.17 -9.18 -11.97
N LEU A 124 3.32 -10.36 -12.57
CA LEU A 124 4.17 -10.57 -13.75
C LEU A 124 3.58 -9.93 -15.01
N ASP A 125 2.25 -9.95 -15.17
CA ASP A 125 1.58 -9.34 -16.32
C ASP A 125 1.87 -7.83 -16.43
N ARG A 126 2.05 -7.15 -15.29
CA ARG A 126 2.47 -5.73 -15.26
C ARG A 126 3.96 -5.51 -15.50
N GLY A 127 4.80 -6.51 -15.28
CA GLY A 127 6.23 -6.48 -15.64
C GLY A 127 6.54 -6.98 -17.06
N GLY A 128 5.57 -7.62 -17.72
CA GLY A 128 5.81 -8.44 -18.92
C GLY A 128 5.32 -7.88 -20.26
N PHE A 129 4.36 -6.95 -20.32
CA PHE A 129 3.70 -6.64 -21.60
C PHE A 129 3.40 -5.15 -21.81
N GLY A 130 4.43 -4.41 -22.25
CA GLY A 130 4.29 -3.09 -22.89
C GLY A 130 4.22 -3.16 -24.42
N CYS A 131 3.99 -4.32 -25.02
CA CYS A 131 3.79 -4.45 -26.46
C CYS A 131 2.73 -5.52 -26.74
N LEU A 132 1.46 -5.09 -26.86
CA LEU A 132 0.44 -5.63 -27.77
C LEU A 132 -0.87 -4.85 -27.56
N GLY A 133 -1.22 -3.98 -28.50
CA GLY A 133 -2.61 -3.53 -28.68
C GLY A 133 -2.87 -2.03 -28.87
N MET A 134 -2.27 -1.41 -29.90
CA MET A 134 -2.91 -0.62 -30.97
C MET A 134 -1.91 0.27 -31.70
#